data_AF-A0A1G1T4V7-F1
#
_entry.id   AF-A0A1G1T4V7-F1
#
_cell.length_a   1.000
_cell.length_b   1.000
_cell.length_c   1.000
_cell.angle_alpha   90.00
_cell.angle_beta   90.00
_cell.angle_gamma   90.00
#
_symmetry.space_group_name_H-M   'P 1'
#
loop_
_entity.id
_entity.type
_entity.pdbx_description
1 polymer ?
#
loop_
_entity_poly.entity_id
_entity_poly.type
_entity_poly.pdbx_seq_one_letter_code
_entity_poly.pdbx_strand_id
1 'polypeptide(L)'
;MKATGYWEWESSTTRGARLTPASVGFSRQLVFKSDGKVHIYHNRQPELQAVYRLSQEVDACQPPQPQPVAVPMVRYTAEAQFPNSDLRRYGIALAAADTTLYVDGVGLCTDTGAAERYRWRSK
;
A
#
# COMPACT_ATOMS: atom_id res chain seq x y z
N MET A 1 -10.70 -17.50 -15.35
CA MET A 1 -9.35 -17.77 -14.80
C MET A 1 -9.07 -16.73 -13.72
N LYS A 2 -8.77 -17.13 -12.48
CA LYS A 2 -8.27 -16.17 -11.47
C LYS A 2 -6.79 -15.93 -11.79
N ALA A 3 -6.43 -14.72 -12.20
CA ALA A 3 -5.05 -14.37 -12.45
C ALA A 3 -4.25 -14.56 -11.15
N THR A 4 -3.30 -15.51 -11.16
CA THR A 4 -2.37 -15.68 -10.03
C THR A 4 -1.22 -14.71 -10.26
N GLY A 5 -0.96 -13.82 -9.31
CA GLY A 5 0.07 -12.81 -9.46
C GLY A 5 0.37 -12.09 -8.15
N TYR A 6 1.18 -11.04 -8.24
CA TYR A 6 1.57 -10.21 -7.12
C TYR A 6 1.75 -8.76 -7.57
N TRP A 7 1.66 -7.85 -6.61
CA TRP A 7 2.01 -6.46 -6.83
C TRP A 7 3.48 -6.27 -6.50
N GLU A 8 4.26 -5.80 -7.46
CA GLU A 8 5.67 -5.50 -7.27
C GLU A 8 5.85 -4.00 -7.07
N TRP A 9 6.61 -3.63 -6.05
CA TRP A 9 6.94 -2.22 -5.79
C TRP A 9 7.69 -1.63 -6.97
N GLU A 10 7.30 -0.43 -7.37
CA GLU A 10 7.89 0.29 -8.50
C GLU A 10 8.52 1.60 -8.06
N SER A 11 7.82 2.39 -7.25
CA SER A 11 8.32 3.69 -6.79
C SER A 11 7.66 4.12 -5.49
N SER A 12 8.35 4.97 -4.74
CA SER A 12 7.78 5.71 -3.62
C SER A 12 7.95 7.20 -3.84
N THR A 13 6.90 7.97 -3.56
CA THR A 13 6.97 9.42 -3.41
C THR A 13 6.84 9.77 -1.94
N THR A 14 7.82 10.50 -1.44
CA THR A 14 7.91 10.92 -0.04
C THR A 14 8.12 12.41 0.03
N ARG A 15 7.52 13.09 1.02
CA ARG A 15 7.99 14.43 1.39
C ARG A 15 9.21 14.25 2.30
N GLY A 16 10.37 14.72 1.84
CA GLY A 16 11.67 14.56 2.52
C GLY A 16 12.42 13.25 2.18
N ALA A 17 13.65 13.12 2.72
CA ALA A 17 14.47 11.92 2.58
C ALA A 17 13.89 10.79 3.45
N ARG A 18 13.22 9.84 2.83
CA ARG A 18 12.69 8.64 3.49
C ARG A 18 13.18 7.41 2.77
N LEU A 19 13.45 6.37 3.55
CA LEU A 19 13.88 5.07 3.06
C LEU A 19 12.80 4.49 2.13
N THR A 20 13.23 3.90 1.03
CA THR A 20 12.43 3.09 0.11
C THR A 20 12.90 1.64 0.17
N PRO A 21 12.11 0.65 -0.28
CA PRO A 21 12.58 -0.73 -0.41
C PRO A 21 13.94 -0.84 -1.10
N ALA A 22 14.10 -0.14 -2.22
CA ALA A 22 15.36 -0.12 -2.96
C ALA A 22 16.52 0.51 -2.17
N SER A 23 16.30 1.61 -1.44
CA SER A 23 17.37 2.23 -0.64
C SER A 23 17.78 1.41 0.57
N VAL A 24 16.91 0.51 1.04
CA VAL A 24 17.21 -0.46 2.11
C VAL A 24 17.82 -1.75 1.55
N GLY A 25 17.76 -1.97 0.24
CA GLY A 25 18.42 -3.08 -0.45
C GLY A 25 17.52 -4.27 -0.79
N PHE A 26 16.20 -4.06 -0.94
CA PHE A 26 15.27 -5.13 -1.33
C PHE A 26 14.17 -4.70 -2.30
N SER A 27 13.59 -5.70 -2.96
CA SER A 27 12.34 -5.58 -3.72
C SER A 27 11.16 -5.98 -2.84
N ARG A 28 10.08 -5.19 -2.84
CA ARG A 28 8.86 -5.52 -2.08
C ARG A 28 7.81 -6.11 -3.01
N GLN A 29 7.18 -7.20 -2.60
CA GLN A 29 6.00 -7.75 -3.26
C GLN A 29 4.83 -7.85 -2.29
N LEU A 30 3.62 -7.54 -2.77
CA LEU A 30 2.37 -7.68 -2.02
C LEU A 30 1.48 -8.73 -2.68
N VAL A 31 0.93 -9.64 -1.86
CA VAL A 31 -0.05 -10.63 -2.29
C VAL A 31 -1.28 -10.54 -1.41
N PHE A 32 -2.38 -10.02 -1.96
CA PHE A 32 -3.68 -10.02 -1.30
C PHE A 32 -4.29 -11.42 -1.39
N LYS A 33 -4.67 -11.98 -0.25
CA LYS A 33 -5.23 -13.32 -0.12
C LYS A 33 -6.70 -13.25 0.29
N SER A 34 -7.42 -14.33 0.02
CA SER A 34 -8.85 -14.44 0.36
C SER A 34 -9.13 -14.55 1.86
N ASP A 35 -8.10 -14.66 2.69
CA ASP A 35 -8.19 -14.70 4.16
C ASP A 35 -8.26 -13.29 4.78
N GLY A 36 -8.37 -12.24 3.97
CA GLY A 36 -8.40 -10.86 4.45
C GLY A 36 -7.03 -10.30 4.80
N LYS A 37 -5.94 -10.99 4.41
CA LYS A 37 -4.57 -10.53 4.66
C LYS A 37 -3.84 -10.17 3.37
N VAL A 38 -2.93 -9.21 3.51
CA VAL A 38 -1.86 -8.95 2.55
C VAL A 38 -0.58 -9.58 3.08
N HIS A 39 0.02 -10.44 2.27
CA HIS A 39 1.33 -11.02 2.53
C HIS A 39 2.38 -10.15 1.87
N ILE A 40 3.39 -9.76 2.63
CA ILE A 40 4.49 -8.92 2.15
C ILE A 40 5.75 -9.77 2.08
N TYR A 41 6.41 -9.66 0.95
CA TYR A 41 7.65 -10.37 0.66
C TYR A 41 8.76 -9.38 0.37
N HIS A 42 9.95 -9.67 0.89
CA HIS A 42 11.20 -8.99 0.55
C HIS A 42 12.04 -9.94 -0.28
N ASN A 43 12.38 -9.56 -1.51
CA ASN A 43 13.13 -10.43 -2.44
C ASN A 43 12.50 -11.82 -2.59
N ARG A 44 11.16 -11.87 -2.69
CA ARG A 44 10.34 -13.09 -2.76
C ARG A 44 10.36 -13.98 -1.51
N GLN A 45 11.01 -13.55 -0.42
CA GLN A 45 10.96 -14.23 0.88
C GLN A 45 9.84 -13.64 1.74
N PRO A 46 9.03 -14.47 2.42
CA PRO A 46 7.95 -13.97 3.26
C PRO A 46 8.51 -13.20 4.44
N GLU A 47 8.05 -11.96 4.62
CA GLU A 47 8.50 -11.08 5.70
C GLU A 47 7.41 -10.89 6.75
N LEU A 48 6.25 -10.41 6.33
CA LEU A 48 5.14 -10.11 7.25
C LEU A 48 3.76 -10.35 6.62
N GLN A 49 2.75 -10.33 7.48
CA GLN A 49 1.34 -10.35 7.08
C GLN A 49 0.62 -9.21 7.78
N ALA A 50 -0.24 -8.52 7.04
CA ALA A 50 -1.06 -7.42 7.53
C ALA A 50 -2.53 -7.63 7.16
N VAL A 51 -3.44 -7.14 7.99
CA VAL A 51 -4.88 -7.22 7.70
C VAL A 51 -5.24 -6.11 6.73
N TYR A 52 -5.94 -6.44 5.64
CA TYR A 52 -6.56 -5.44 4.77
C TYR A 52 -8.08 -5.47 4.98
N ARG A 53 -8.70 -4.29 5.13
CA ARG A 53 -10.14 -4.18 5.33
C ARG A 53 -10.67 -2.89 4.73
N LEU A 54 -11.87 -2.95 4.17
CA LEU A 54 -12.58 -1.73 3.83
C LEU A 54 -12.87 -0.99 5.14
N SER A 55 -12.37 0.25 5.27
CA SER A 55 -12.62 1.09 6.42
C SER A 55 -13.64 2.15 6.03
N GLN A 56 -14.51 2.51 6.96
CA GLN A 56 -15.40 3.66 6.85
C GLN A 56 -14.82 4.89 7.58
N GLU A 57 -13.56 4.82 7.98
CA GLU A 57 -12.89 5.93 8.66
C GLU A 57 -12.75 7.13 7.72
N VAL A 58 -13.02 8.31 8.27
CA VAL A 58 -12.92 9.57 7.53
C VAL A 58 -11.44 9.85 7.27
N ASP A 59 -11.10 9.97 6.00
CA ASP A 59 -9.77 10.36 5.57
C ASP A 59 -9.46 11.78 6.05
N ALA A 60 -8.55 11.91 7.02
CA ALA A 60 -8.14 13.20 7.57
C ALA A 60 -7.52 14.14 6.51
N CYS A 61 -7.14 13.60 5.34
CA CYS A 61 -6.62 14.37 4.22
C CYS A 61 -7.70 14.83 3.23
N GLN A 62 -8.96 14.44 3.40
CA GLN A 62 -10.05 14.96 2.60
C GLN A 62 -10.79 16.06 3.37
N PRO A 63 -11.28 17.11 2.66
CA PRO A 63 -12.23 18.03 3.25
C PRO A 63 -13.43 17.25 3.83
N PRO A 64 -14.05 17.70 4.93
CA PRO A 64 -15.24 17.06 5.48
C PRO A 64 -16.28 16.83 4.38
N GLN A 65 -16.51 15.57 4.04
CA GLN A 65 -17.53 15.19 3.07
C GLN A 65 -18.90 15.17 3.79
N PRO A 66 -20.00 15.57 3.13
CA PRO A 66 -21.35 15.48 3.70
C PRO A 66 -21.74 14.06 4.11
N GLN A 67 -21.09 13.05 3.51
CA GLN A 67 -21.27 11.63 3.77
C GLN A 67 -19.89 10.96 3.81
N PRO A 68 -19.56 10.12 4.81
CA PRO A 68 -18.31 9.38 4.84
C PRO A 68 -18.22 8.47 3.61
N VAL A 69 -17.23 8.68 2.75
CA VAL A 69 -16.95 7.75 1.65
C VAL A 69 -16.10 6.63 2.22
N ALA A 70 -16.56 5.39 2.11
CA ALA A 70 -15.79 4.23 2.52
C ALA A 70 -14.55 4.10 1.61
N VAL A 71 -13.36 4.32 2.17
CA VAL A 71 -12.10 4.16 1.46
C VAL A 71 -11.52 2.78 1.79
N PRO A 72 -11.12 2.00 0.78
CA PRO A 72 -10.39 0.76 1.03
C PRO A 72 -9.06 1.04 1.75
N MET A 73 -8.81 0.39 2.90
CA MET A 73 -7.63 0.65 3.72
C MET A 73 -6.87 -0.63 4.07
N VAL A 74 -5.55 -0.54 4.17
CA VAL A 74 -4.69 -1.61 4.69
C VAL A 74 -4.15 -1.13 6.02
N ARG A 75 -4.40 -1.90 7.08
CA ARG A 75 -3.75 -1.65 8.36
C ARG A 75 -2.43 -2.39 8.34
N TYR A 76 -1.36 -1.63 8.22
CA TYR A 76 -0.02 -2.15 8.16
C TYR A 76 0.56 -2.19 9.57
N THR A 77 1.02 -3.35 10.03
CA THR A 77 1.96 -3.38 11.15
C THR A 77 3.27 -2.85 10.59
N ALA A 78 3.71 -1.68 11.05
CA ALA A 78 4.87 -1.00 10.46
C ALA A 78 6.09 -1.94 10.39
N GLU A 79 6.67 -2.08 9.20
CA GLU A 79 8.02 -2.61 9.04
C GLU A 79 8.97 -1.71 9.85
N ALA A 80 9.82 -2.29 10.69
CA ALA A 80 10.66 -1.53 11.63
C ALA A 80 11.53 -0.47 10.94
N GLN A 81 11.91 -0.72 9.68
CA GLN A 81 12.73 0.14 8.85
C GLN A 81 11.97 1.37 8.31
N PHE A 82 10.63 1.38 8.35
CA PHE A 82 9.80 2.43 7.78
C PHE A 82 8.88 3.04 8.86
N PRO A 83 9.31 4.10 9.56
CA PRO A 83 8.49 4.79 10.56
C PRO A 83 7.33 5.50 9.84
N ASN A 84 6.16 4.84 9.78
CA ASN A 84 4.95 5.36 9.18
C ASN A 84 3.75 5.08 10.10
N SER A 85 2.66 5.82 9.92
CA SER A 85 1.40 5.52 10.59
C SER A 85 0.92 4.12 10.19
N ASP A 86 0.38 3.37 11.14
CA ASP A 86 -0.14 2.01 10.97
C ASP A 86 -1.31 1.92 9.97
N LEU A 87 -1.83 3.06 9.53
CA LEU A 87 -2.96 3.16 8.65
C LEU A 87 -2.57 3.72 7.27
N ARG A 88 -2.80 2.92 6.22
CA ARG A 88 -2.61 3.30 4.81
C ARG A 88 -3.87 3.08 3.99
N ARG A 89 -4.15 4.00 3.07
CA ARG A 89 -5.16 3.90 2.01
C ARG A 89 -4.61 3.08 0.87
N TYR A 90 -5.48 2.41 0.13
CA TYR A 90 -5.11 1.86 -1.16
C TYR A 90 -6.12 2.19 -2.24
N GLY A 91 -5.61 2.38 -3.46
CA GLY A 91 -6.41 2.57 -4.66
C GLY A 91 -5.86 1.69 -5.78
N ILE A 92 -6.74 1.11 -6.59
CA ILE A 92 -6.34 0.37 -7.80
C ILE A 92 -6.79 1.19 -9.00
N ALA A 93 -5.84 1.54 -9.87
CA ALA A 93 -6.13 2.08 -11.20
C ALA A 93 -5.97 0.97 -12.24
N LEU A 94 -6.98 0.83 -13.09
CA LEU A 94 -7.00 -0.12 -14.20
C LEU A 94 -6.84 0.68 -15.50
N ALA A 95 -5.77 0.43 -16.25
CA ALA A 95 -5.61 0.85 -17.64
C ALA A 95 -5.49 -0.39 -18.54
N ALA A 96 -5.83 -0.24 -19.82
CA ALA A 96 -5.92 -1.35 -20.78
C ALA A 96 -4.62 -2.19 -20.89
N ALA A 97 -3.45 -1.58 -20.62
CA ALA A 97 -2.15 -2.24 -20.67
C ALA A 97 -1.39 -2.21 -19.32
N ASP A 98 -1.94 -1.55 -18.30
CA ASP A 98 -1.25 -1.40 -17.02
C ASP A 98 -2.24 -1.39 -15.87
N THR A 99 -2.00 -2.24 -14.88
CA THR A 99 -2.76 -2.21 -13.64
C THR A 99 -1.82 -1.76 -12.53
N THR A 100 -2.20 -0.67 -11.87
CA THR A 100 -1.38 -0.01 -10.86
C THR A 100 -2.13 -0.01 -9.52
N LEU A 101 -1.42 -0.40 -8.47
CA LEU A 101 -1.87 -0.26 -7.09
C LEU A 101 -1.13 0.93 -6.46
N TYR A 102 -1.89 1.81 -5.82
CA TYR A 102 -1.40 2.92 -5.02
C TYR A 102 -1.62 2.60 -3.55
N VAL A 103 -0.61 2.84 -2.71
CA VAL A 103 -0.68 2.68 -1.26
C VAL A 103 -0.17 3.94 -0.59
N ASP A 104 -1.06 4.63 0.11
CA ASP A 104 -0.85 6.01 0.57
C ASP A 104 -1.05 6.10 2.08
N GLY A 105 -0.08 6.68 2.81
CA GLY A 105 -0.29 6.99 4.23
C GLY A 105 -1.51 7.90 4.46
N VAL A 106 -2.33 7.61 5.47
CA VAL A 106 -3.48 8.49 5.81
C VAL A 106 -3.03 9.87 6.30
N GLY A 107 -1.80 9.99 6.82
CA GLY A 107 -1.17 11.28 7.17
C GLY A 107 -0.35 11.92 6.05
N LEU A 108 -0.51 11.54 4.77
CA LEU A 108 0.28 12.12 3.67
C LEU A 108 0.12 13.64 3.54
N CYS A 109 -1.06 14.18 3.83
CA CYS A 109 -1.32 15.63 3.85
C CYS A 109 -0.72 16.34 5.06
N THR A 110 -0.40 15.62 6.14
CA THR A 110 0.21 16.15 7.36
C THR A 110 1.72 15.91 7.41
N ASP A 111 2.36 15.79 6.24
CA ASP A 111 3.82 15.62 6.05
C ASP A 111 4.47 14.38 6.67
N THR A 112 3.70 13.40 7.14
CA THR A 112 4.23 12.18 7.80
C THR A 112 4.06 10.90 7.00
N GLY A 113 3.57 10.98 5.76
CA GLY A 113 3.26 9.81 4.93
C GLY A 113 4.23 9.52 3.79
N ALA A 114 4.09 8.33 3.19
CA ALA A 114 4.69 7.94 1.93
C ALA A 114 3.57 7.43 1.01
N ALA A 115 3.66 7.79 -0.26
CA ALA A 115 2.82 7.26 -1.33
C ALA A 115 3.65 6.25 -2.12
N GLU A 116 3.13 5.05 -2.33
CA GLU A 116 3.82 3.96 -2.98
C GLU A 116 3.03 3.49 -4.19
N ARG A 117 3.74 3.24 -5.28
CA ARG A 117 3.18 2.72 -6.53
C ARG A 117 3.69 1.32 -6.77
N TYR A 118 2.76 0.44 -7.12
CA TYR A 118 3.02 -0.97 -7.40
C TYR A 118 2.44 -1.37 -8.74
N ARG A 119 3.13 -2.27 -9.43
CA ARG A 119 2.70 -2.83 -10.71
C ARG A 119 2.28 -4.28 -10.57
N TRP A 120 1.19 -4.66 -11.22
CA TRP A 120 0.79 -6.06 -11.25
C TRP A 120 1.76 -6.92 -12.07
N ARG A 121 2.17 -8.05 -11.51
CA ARG A 121 2.95 -9.10 -12.18
C ARG A 121 2.13 -10.39 -12.19
N SER A 122 1.79 -10.86 -13.39
CA SER A 122 1.27 -12.21 -13.57
C SER A 122 2.36 -13.25 -13.26
N LYS A 123 1.99 -14.35 -12.61
CA LYS A 123 2.82 -15.56 -12.57
C LYS A 123 2.81 -16.29 -13.90
#